data_AF-A0A1F9KSY0-F1
#
_entry.id   AF-A0A1F9KSY0-F1
#
_cell.length_a   1.000
_cell.length_b   1.000
_cell.length_c   1.000
_cell.angle_alpha   90.00
_cell.angle_beta   90.00
_cell.angle_gamma   90.00
#
_symmetry.space_group_name_H-M   'P 1'
#
loop_
_entity.id
_entity.type
_entity.pdbx_description
1 polymer ?
#
loop_
_entity_poly.entity_id
_entity_poly.type
_entity_poly.pdbx_seq_one_letter_code
_entity_poly.pdbx_strand_id
1 'polypeptide(L)'
;MDAAKIRQCEEKLLRRKDQIRAVLARIEKETRELTEERALDWLDQARDVSEVRLRDHLSEGYLDELEHIQMAFRRILAGGYGFCTACHEPIEARRLELFPATEFCSGCQATREALARAR
;
A
#
# COMPACT_ATOMS: atom_id res chain seq x y z
N MET A 1 6.68 -12.17 -18.66
CA MET A 1 6.04 -10.96 -19.23
C MET A 1 7.00 -10.30 -20.19
N ASP A 2 6.50 -9.54 -21.17
CA ASP A 2 7.37 -8.73 -22.03
C ASP A 2 7.91 -7.48 -21.30
N ALA A 3 9.03 -6.94 -21.78
CA ALA A 3 9.69 -5.80 -21.16
C ALA A 3 8.85 -4.50 -21.23
N ALA A 4 7.94 -4.38 -22.21
CA ALA A 4 7.11 -3.18 -22.36
C ALA A 4 6.04 -3.12 -21.26
N LYS A 5 5.40 -4.24 -20.94
CA LYS A 5 4.43 -4.36 -19.85
C LYS A 5 5.06 -4.18 -18.48
N ILE A 6 6.30 -4.65 -18.29
CA ILE A 6 7.04 -4.41 -17.05
C ILE A 6 7.24 -2.90 -16.85
N ARG A 7 7.68 -2.17 -17.87
CA ARG A 7 7.81 -0.69 -17.81
C ARG A 7 6.48 -0.02 -17.50
N GLN A 8 5.38 -0.45 -18.12
CA GLN A 8 4.06 0.10 -17.82
C GLN A 8 3.64 -0.14 -16.36
N CYS A 9 3.96 -1.31 -15.80
CA CYS A 9 3.72 -1.61 -14.39
C CYS A 9 4.60 -0.74 -13.48
N GLU A 10 5.87 -0.59 -13.83
CA GLU A 10 6.82 0.26 -13.12
C GLU A 10 6.35 1.72 -13.03
N GLU A 11 5.89 2.29 -14.14
CA GLU A 11 5.32 3.63 -14.15
C GLU A 11 4.06 3.75 -13.28
N LYS A 12 3.18 2.73 -13.29
CA LYS A 12 2.00 2.70 -12.43
C LYS A 12 2.40 2.66 -10.95
N LEU A 13 3.39 1.84 -10.59
CA LEU A 13 3.95 1.77 -9.24
C LEU A 13 4.54 3.11 -8.80
N LEU A 14 5.29 3.77 -9.69
CA LEU A 14 5.90 5.07 -9.40
C LEU A 14 4.84 6.14 -9.16
N ARG A 15 3.84 6.25 -10.05
CA ARG A 15 2.72 7.18 -9.88
C ARG A 15 1.97 6.93 -8.57
N ARG A 16 1.70 5.67 -8.23
CA ARG A 16 1.00 5.32 -6.99
C ARG A 16 1.83 5.65 -5.75
N LYS A 17 3.14 5.38 -5.77
CA LYS A 17 4.08 5.75 -4.70
C LYS A 17 4.04 7.25 -4.43
N ASP A 18 4.09 8.07 -5.49
CA ASP A 18 4.09 9.53 -5.35
C ASP A 18 2.74 10.05 -4.82
N GLN A 19 1.62 9.46 -5.25
CA GLN A 19 0.29 9.74 -4.69
C GLN A 19 0.23 9.43 -3.19
N ILE A 20 0.69 8.25 -2.77
CA ILE A 20 0.66 7.85 -1.35
C ILE A 20 1.53 8.78 -0.51
N ARG A 21 2.73 9.15 -1.01
CA ARG A 21 3.60 10.12 -0.34
C ARG A 21 2.93 11.48 -0.14
N ALA A 22 2.22 11.97 -1.16
CA ALA A 22 1.47 13.22 -1.06
C ALA A 22 0.34 13.13 -0.02
N VAL A 23 -0.37 12.00 0.03
CA VAL A 23 -1.45 11.77 1.01
C VAL A 23 -0.88 11.68 2.43
N LEU A 24 0.20 10.93 2.65
CA LEU A 24 0.84 10.83 3.97
C LEU A 24 1.33 12.19 4.48
N ALA A 25 1.99 12.98 3.61
CA ALA A 25 2.44 14.32 3.97
C ALA A 25 1.27 15.25 4.34
N ARG A 26 0.13 15.10 3.67
CA ARG A 26 -1.10 15.84 3.99
C ARG A 26 -1.67 15.42 5.35
N ILE A 27 -1.79 14.12 5.61
CA ILE A 27 -2.29 13.60 6.89
C ILE A 27 -1.38 14.08 8.03
N GLU A 28 -0.06 14.00 7.87
CA GLU A 28 0.90 14.45 8.88
C GLU A 28 0.71 15.94 9.20
N LYS A 29 0.59 16.77 8.16
CA LYS A 29 0.36 18.21 8.31
C LYS A 29 -0.97 18.49 9.05
N GLU A 30 -2.07 17.89 8.60
CA GLU A 30 -3.39 18.10 9.21
C GLU A 30 -3.42 17.60 10.67
N THR A 31 -2.72 16.52 11.00
CA THR A 31 -2.62 16.01 12.37
C THR A 31 -1.83 16.96 13.27
N ARG A 32 -0.77 17.57 12.73
CA ARG A 32 0.02 18.58 13.45
C ARG A 32 -0.80 19.84 13.72
N GLU A 33 -1.47 20.38 12.70
CA GLU A 33 -2.32 21.57 12.83
C GLU A 33 -3.42 21.36 13.87
N LEU A 34 -4.10 20.20 13.84
CA LEU A 34 -5.09 19.88 14.87
C LEU A 34 -4.48 19.78 16.26
N THR A 35 -3.29 19.23 16.41
CA THR A 35 -2.64 19.12 17.72
C THR A 35 -2.25 20.50 18.27
N GLU A 36 -1.80 21.40 17.41
CA GLU A 36 -1.43 22.78 17.75
C GLU A 36 -2.65 23.67 18.07
N GLU A 37 -3.72 23.61 17.26
CA GLU A 37 -4.98 24.34 17.53
C GLU A 37 -5.66 23.85 18.82
N ARG A 38 -5.60 22.53 19.09
CA ARG A 38 -6.25 21.91 20.26
C ARG A 38 -5.51 22.13 21.59
N ALA A 39 -4.21 22.48 21.56
CA ALA A 39 -3.50 22.89 22.78
C ALA A 39 -4.15 24.13 23.46
N LEU A 40 -5.04 24.84 22.74
CA LEU A 40 -5.74 26.03 23.20
C LEU A 40 -7.18 25.77 23.69
N ASP A 41 -7.76 24.57 23.46
CA ASP A 41 -9.16 24.25 23.79
C ASP A 41 -9.31 22.84 24.38
N TRP A 42 -9.33 22.71 25.71
CA TRP A 42 -9.32 21.44 26.45
C TRP A 42 -10.69 20.71 26.46
N LEU A 43 -11.76 21.35 25.99
CA LEU A 43 -13.14 20.92 26.31
C LEU A 43 -13.70 19.71 25.51
N ASP A 44 -13.09 19.28 24.38
CA ASP A 44 -13.62 18.19 23.51
C ASP A 44 -12.69 16.97 23.34
N GLN A 45 -12.10 16.49 24.44
CA GLN A 45 -11.04 15.46 24.44
C GLN A 45 -11.43 14.10 23.82
N ALA A 46 -12.73 13.72 23.79
CA ALA A 46 -13.16 12.41 23.31
C ALA A 46 -13.29 12.33 21.77
N ARG A 47 -13.80 13.39 21.13
CA ARG A 47 -13.91 13.47 19.66
C ARG A 47 -12.51 13.48 19.03
N ASP A 48 -11.59 14.16 19.68
CA ASP A 48 -10.20 14.34 19.25
C ASP A 48 -9.43 13.02 19.18
N VAL A 49 -9.60 12.16 20.18
CA VAL A 49 -8.97 10.83 20.21
C VAL A 49 -9.45 9.94 19.06
N SER A 50 -10.72 10.04 18.67
CA SER A 50 -11.26 9.24 17.56
C SER A 50 -10.71 9.67 16.20
N GLU A 51 -10.52 10.98 15.99
CA GLU A 51 -10.05 11.54 14.73
C GLU A 51 -8.56 11.23 14.51
N VAL A 52 -7.74 11.38 15.55
CA VAL A 52 -6.31 11.04 15.49
C VAL A 52 -6.14 9.54 15.21
N ARG A 53 -6.85 8.66 15.93
CA ARG A 53 -6.80 7.21 15.69
C ARG A 53 -7.19 6.81 14.27
N LEU A 54 -8.19 7.47 13.69
CA LEU A 54 -8.58 7.22 12.30
C LEU A 54 -7.43 7.58 11.34
N ARG A 55 -6.77 8.72 11.56
CA ARG A 55 -5.64 9.17 10.73
C ARG A 55 -4.43 8.26 10.86
N ASP A 56 -4.16 7.76 12.05
CA ASP A 56 -3.11 6.77 12.28
C ASP A 56 -3.39 5.48 11.50
N HIS A 57 -4.61 4.95 11.61
CA HIS A 57 -5.00 3.73 10.88
C HIS A 57 -4.93 3.90 9.36
N LEU A 58 -5.35 5.06 8.84
CA LEU A 58 -5.20 5.36 7.41
C LEU A 58 -3.72 5.43 7.01
N SER A 59 -2.87 6.02 7.84
CA SER A 59 -1.43 6.13 7.59
C SER A 59 -0.76 4.75 7.57
N GLU A 60 -1.11 3.87 8.52
CA GLU A 60 -0.65 2.47 8.55
C GLU A 60 -0.98 1.75 7.23
N GLY A 61 -2.23 1.83 6.76
CA GLY A 61 -2.61 1.19 5.50
C GLY A 61 -1.84 1.72 4.27
N TYR A 62 -1.53 3.02 4.23
CA TYR A 62 -0.71 3.61 3.18
C TYR A 62 0.76 3.20 3.28
N LEU A 63 1.30 3.04 4.48
CA LEU A 63 2.67 2.56 4.71
C LEU A 63 2.81 1.10 4.28
N ASP A 64 1.85 0.24 4.61
CA ASP A 64 1.78 -1.15 4.12
C ASP A 64 1.73 -1.21 2.59
N GLU A 65 0.91 -0.37 1.95
CA GLU A 65 0.85 -0.29 0.49
C GLU A 65 2.20 0.15 -0.11
N LEU A 66 2.89 1.11 0.52
CA LEU A 66 4.24 1.53 0.10
C LEU A 66 5.26 0.39 0.22
N GLU A 67 5.18 -0.43 1.26
CA GLU A 67 6.05 -1.59 1.42
C GLU A 67 5.87 -2.58 0.26
N HIS A 68 4.61 -2.92 -0.07
CA HIS A 68 4.32 -3.79 -1.22
C HIS A 68 4.82 -3.20 -2.55
N ILE A 69 4.71 -1.88 -2.75
CA ILE A 69 5.27 -1.20 -3.92
C ILE A 69 6.80 -1.32 -3.94
N GLN A 70 7.48 -1.14 -2.80
CA GLN A 70 8.93 -1.30 -2.72
C GLN A 70 9.37 -2.74 -3.00
N MET A 71 8.61 -3.74 -2.52
CA MET A 71 8.84 -5.15 -2.83
C MET A 71 8.68 -5.44 -4.32
N ALA A 72 7.69 -4.83 -4.99
CA ALA A 72 7.53 -4.92 -6.43
C ALA A 72 8.74 -4.35 -7.19
N PHE A 73 9.24 -3.16 -6.81
CA PHE A 73 10.46 -2.60 -7.41
C PHE A 73 11.69 -3.49 -7.20
N ARG A 74 11.87 -4.06 -6.00
CA ARG A 74 12.96 -5.01 -5.72
C ARG A 74 12.87 -6.24 -6.64
N ARG A 75 11.68 -6.78 -6.87
CA ARG A 75 11.48 -7.89 -7.81
C ARG A 75 11.76 -7.50 -9.26
N ILE A 76 11.43 -6.28 -9.68
CA ILE A 76 11.75 -5.78 -11.02
C ILE A 76 13.26 -5.73 -11.21
N LEU A 77 13.98 -5.13 -10.27
CA LEU A 77 15.45 -5.01 -10.30
C LEU A 77 16.15 -6.37 -10.27
N ALA A 78 15.62 -7.32 -9.50
CA ALA A 78 16.15 -8.68 -9.42
C ALA A 78 15.74 -9.58 -10.60
N GLY A 79 14.89 -9.11 -11.53
CA GLY A 79 14.38 -9.90 -12.64
C GLY A 79 13.31 -10.95 -12.28
N GLY A 80 12.85 -10.98 -11.01
CA GLY A 80 11.82 -11.90 -10.51
C GLY A 80 10.39 -11.37 -10.63
N TYR A 81 10.20 -10.17 -11.19
CA TYR A 81 8.86 -9.60 -11.35
C TYR A 81 8.04 -10.41 -12.36
N GLY A 82 6.81 -10.72 -11.99
CA GLY A 82 5.92 -11.59 -12.78
C GLY A 82 5.75 -12.99 -12.22
N PHE A 83 6.47 -13.36 -11.15
CA PHE A 83 6.36 -14.66 -10.50
C PHE A 83 5.82 -14.52 -9.07
N CYS A 84 5.02 -15.51 -8.67
CA CYS A 84 4.41 -15.60 -7.35
C CYS A 84 5.48 -15.88 -6.29
N THR A 85 5.50 -15.12 -5.21
CA THR A 85 6.50 -15.30 -4.13
C THR A 85 6.26 -16.55 -3.28
N ALA A 86 5.08 -17.17 -3.38
CA ALA A 86 4.74 -18.40 -2.67
C ALA A 86 4.99 -19.67 -3.49
N CYS A 87 4.40 -19.77 -4.68
CA CYS A 87 4.49 -20.97 -5.52
C CYS A 87 5.52 -20.87 -6.66
N HIS A 88 6.13 -19.70 -6.87
CA HIS A 88 7.07 -19.44 -7.97
C HIS A 88 6.49 -19.58 -9.39
N GLU A 89 5.19 -19.79 -9.52
CA GLU A 89 4.51 -19.82 -10.81
C GLU A 89 4.28 -18.40 -11.36
N PRO A 90 4.11 -18.24 -12.68
CA PRO A 90 3.77 -16.95 -13.28
C PRO A 90 2.47 -16.37 -12.71
N ILE A 91 2.51 -15.10 -12.31
CA ILE A 91 1.31 -14.34 -11.97
C ILE A 91 0.61 -13.96 -13.27
N GLU A 92 -0.72 -14.00 -13.27
CA GLU A 92 -1.54 -13.70 -14.43
C GLU A 92 -1.26 -12.28 -14.94
N ALA A 93 -0.91 -12.13 -16.22
CA ALA A 93 -0.51 -10.83 -16.77
C ALA A 93 -1.58 -9.74 -16.54
N ARG A 94 -2.86 -10.08 -16.74
CA ARG A 94 -4.00 -9.19 -16.48
C ARG A 94 -4.07 -8.75 -15.02
N ARG A 95 -3.68 -9.62 -14.08
CA ARG A 95 -3.64 -9.32 -12.65
C ARG A 95 -2.53 -8.31 -12.34
N LEU A 96 -1.33 -8.46 -12.91
CA LEU A 96 -0.24 -7.48 -12.73
C LEU A 96 -0.54 -6.14 -13.41
N GLU A 97 -1.24 -6.16 -14.55
CA GLU A 97 -1.65 -4.94 -15.23
C GLU A 97 -2.66 -4.12 -14.39
N LEU A 98 -3.53 -4.80 -13.62
CA LEU A 98 -4.50 -4.18 -12.71
C LEU A 98 -3.91 -3.86 -11.33
N PHE A 99 -3.09 -4.77 -10.79
CA PHE A 99 -2.50 -4.71 -9.46
C PHE A 99 -0.97 -4.93 -9.54
N PRO A 100 -0.19 -3.92 -9.99
CA PRO A 100 1.25 -4.06 -10.19
C PRO A 100 2.05 -4.43 -8.93
N ALA A 101 1.54 -4.09 -7.75
CA ALA A 101 2.20 -4.40 -6.48
C ALA A 101 2.00 -5.85 -6.03
N THR A 102 1.13 -6.63 -6.68
CA THR A 102 0.76 -7.96 -6.19
C THR A 102 1.96 -8.94 -6.15
N GLU A 103 2.03 -9.71 -5.07
CA GLU A 103 3.09 -10.69 -4.84
C GLU A 103 2.67 -12.12 -5.17
N PHE A 104 1.36 -12.35 -5.30
CA PHE A 104 0.77 -13.69 -5.39
C PHE A 104 -0.08 -13.84 -6.65
N CYS A 105 -0.05 -15.05 -7.22
CA CYS A 105 -1.04 -15.47 -8.20
C CYS A 105 -2.44 -15.55 -7.56
N SER A 106 -3.48 -15.64 -8.38
CA SER A 106 -4.86 -15.73 -7.88
C SER A 106 -5.07 -16.88 -6.89
N GLY A 107 -4.48 -18.06 -7.15
CA GLY A 107 -4.56 -19.22 -6.29
C GLY A 107 -3.97 -19.00 -4.90
N CYS A 108 -2.69 -18.58 -4.82
CA CYS A 108 -2.04 -18.30 -3.54
C CYS A 108 -2.71 -17.15 -2.79
N GLN A 109 -3.22 -16.14 -3.50
CA GLN A 109 -3.99 -15.06 -2.88
C GLN A 109 -5.28 -15.59 -2.22
N ALA A 110 -6.05 -16.41 -2.93
CA ALA A 110 -7.28 -17.01 -2.40
C ALA A 110 -7.00 -17.88 -1.17
N THR A 111 -5.90 -18.66 -1.17
CA THR A 111 -5.47 -19.45 -0.01
C THR A 111 -5.14 -18.56 1.19
N ARG A 112 -4.41 -17.45 0.99
CA ARG A 112 -4.10 -16.50 2.07
C ARG A 112 -5.36 -15.88 2.68
N GLU A 113 -6.31 -15.49 1.83
CA GLU A 113 -7.59 -14.90 2.27
C GLU A 113 -8.44 -15.91 3.04
N ALA A 114 -8.49 -17.17 2.61
CA ALA A 114 -9.19 -18.23 3.33
C ALA A 114 -8.59 -18.47 4.73
N LEU A 115 -7.25 -18.49 4.83
CA LEU A 115 -6.56 -18.64 6.11
C LEU A 115 -6.78 -17.44 7.04
N ALA A 116 -6.82 -16.22 6.50
CA ALA A 116 -7.09 -15.02 7.29
C ALA A 116 -8.50 -15.01 7.89
N ARG A 117 -9.50 -15.54 7.16
CA ARG A 117 -10.89 -15.64 7.64
C ARG A 117 -11.13 -16.75 8.66
N ALA A 118 -10.24 -17.74 8.72
CA ALA A 118 -10.32 -18.86 9.65
C ALA A 118 -9.66 -18.56 11.02
N ARG A 119 -9.04 -17.38 11.16
CA ARG A 119 -8.46 -16.85 12.41
C ARG A 119 -9.44 -15.92 13.09
#